data_AF-A0A9D6J8F5-F1
#
_entry.id   AF-A0A9D6J8F5-F1
#
_cell.length_a   1.000
_cell.length_b   1.000
_cell.length_c   1.000
_cell.angle_alpha   90.00
_cell.angle_beta   90.00
_cell.angle_gamma   90.00
#
_symmetry.space_group_name_H-M   'P 1'
#
loop_
_entity.id
_entity.type
_entity.pdbx_description
1 polymer ?
#
loop_
_entity_poly.entity_id
_entity_poly.type
_entity_poly.pdbx_seq_one_letter_code
_entity_poly.pdbx_strand_id
1 'polypeptide(L)'
;MKRLTSIFSIFFVFLLFVNSELCSQPPFRIGIVLSLGGLFDRSFNDATYVGIQKLRQNKNLLIDVFEPSDIKAIENGIEYFCHQNLDLIIGVGIFSNDPIRIASEKYPKQKFVILDSVVSSPNVL
;
A
#
# COMPACT_ATOMS: atom_id res chain seq x y z
N MET A 1 -32.22 -23.19 -40.32
CA MET A 1 -32.62 -22.55 -39.04
C MET A 1 -31.69 -22.89 -37.86
N LYS A 2 -31.26 -24.15 -37.66
CA LYS A 2 -30.40 -24.54 -36.51
C LYS A 2 -29.00 -23.90 -36.43
N ARG A 3 -28.37 -23.57 -37.58
CA ARG A 3 -27.04 -22.91 -37.62
C ARG A 3 -27.09 -21.42 -37.26
N LEU A 4 -28.20 -20.73 -37.57
CA LEU A 4 -28.35 -19.30 -37.31
C LEU A 4 -28.63 -19.01 -35.82
N THR A 5 -29.44 -19.87 -35.19
CA THR A 5 -29.67 -19.84 -33.73
C THR A 5 -28.41 -20.16 -32.93
N SER A 6 -27.54 -21.05 -33.44
CA SER A 6 -26.27 -21.40 -32.80
C SER A 6 -25.26 -20.26 -32.82
N ILE A 7 -25.16 -19.52 -33.93
CA ILE A 7 -24.25 -18.36 -34.06
C ILE A 7 -24.74 -17.21 -33.17
N PHE A 8 -26.04 -16.95 -33.13
CA PHE A 8 -26.63 -15.92 -32.27
C PHE A 8 -26.42 -16.23 -30.78
N SER A 9 -26.51 -17.51 -30.39
CA SER A 9 -26.26 -17.95 -29.01
C SER A 9 -24.78 -17.82 -28.60
N ILE A 10 -23.83 -18.12 -29.50
CA ILE A 10 -22.40 -17.94 -29.23
C ILE A 10 -22.05 -16.46 -29.11
N PHE A 11 -22.62 -15.61 -29.96
CA PHE A 11 -22.41 -14.16 -29.89
C PHE A 11 -22.99 -13.56 -28.60
N PHE A 12 -24.16 -14.04 -28.15
CA PHE A 12 -24.78 -13.60 -26.88
C PHE A 12 -23.98 -14.05 -25.65
N VAL A 13 -23.43 -15.27 -25.66
CA VAL A 13 -22.53 -15.76 -24.59
C VAL A 13 -21.21 -14.98 -24.57
N PHE A 14 -20.66 -14.64 -25.74
CA PHE A 14 -19.46 -13.80 -25.84
C PHE A 14 -19.73 -12.37 -25.34
N LEU A 15 -20.90 -11.81 -25.65
CA LEU A 15 -21.33 -10.50 -25.15
C LEU A 15 -21.52 -10.49 -23.62
N LEU A 16 -22.02 -11.59 -23.03
CA LEU A 16 -22.11 -11.75 -21.57
C LEU A 16 -20.72 -11.87 -20.92
N PHE A 17 -19.75 -12.50 -21.57
CA PHE A 17 -18.37 -12.62 -21.09
C PHE A 17 -17.60 -11.28 -21.13
N VAL A 18 -17.82 -10.46 -22.17
CA VAL A 18 -17.16 -9.15 -22.32
C VAL A 18 -17.68 -8.12 -21.29
N ASN A 19 -18.91 -8.28 -20.78
CA ASN A 19 -19.46 -7.37 -19.77
C ASN A 19 -18.94 -7.62 -18.34
N SER A 20 -18.31 -8.77 -18.05
CA SER A 20 -17.78 -9.07 -16.71
C SER A 20 -16.38 -8.50 -16.46
N GLU A 21 -15.70 -7.98 -17.48
CA GLU A 21 -14.44 -7.23 -17.31
C GLU A 21 -14.72 -5.73 -17.19
N LEU A 22 -15.57 -5.33 -16.25
CA LEU A 22 -15.53 -3.95 -15.75
C LEU A 22 -14.22 -3.82 -14.96
N CYS A 23 -13.17 -3.39 -15.66
CA CYS A 23 -11.85 -2.98 -15.21
C CYS A 23 -11.79 -2.61 -13.71
N SER A 24 -11.64 -3.62 -12.84
CA SER A 24 -11.28 -3.38 -11.45
C SER A 24 -9.79 -3.08 -11.47
N GLN A 25 -9.43 -1.80 -11.33
CA GLN A 25 -8.04 -1.40 -11.14
C GLN A 25 -7.45 -2.22 -9.99
N PRO A 26 -6.19 -2.69 -10.10
CA PRO A 26 -5.55 -3.36 -8.99
C PRO A 26 -5.58 -2.43 -7.77
N PRO A 27 -5.84 -2.96 -6.57
CA PRO A 27 -5.91 -2.13 -5.38
C PRO A 27 -4.55 -1.48 -5.12
N PHE A 28 -4.58 -0.23 -4.69
CA PHE A 28 -3.40 0.54 -4.34
C PHE A 28 -2.79 0.00 -3.04
N ARG A 29 -1.51 -0.40 -3.09
CA ARG A 29 -0.82 -1.09 -1.99
C ARG A 29 0.01 -0.13 -1.15
N ILE A 30 -0.23 -0.15 0.15
CA ILE A 30 0.42 0.74 1.13
C ILE A 30 1.13 -0.11 2.18
N GLY A 31 2.41 0.15 2.41
CA GLY A 31 3.16 -0.40 3.53
C GLY A 31 3.34 0.66 4.61
N ILE A 32 3.01 0.35 5.86
CA ILE A 32 3.15 1.29 6.98
C ILE A 32 4.09 0.69 8.02
N VAL A 33 5.17 1.38 8.33
CA VAL A 33 6.12 1.00 9.37
C VAL A 33 5.85 1.88 10.59
N LEU A 34 5.40 1.28 11.69
CA LEU A 34 5.09 1.99 12.93
C LEU A 34 6.36 2.56 13.59
N SER A 35 6.19 3.45 14.56
CA SER A 35 7.32 3.93 15.35
C SER A 35 7.72 2.92 16.42
N LEU A 36 8.80 3.22 17.16
CA LEU A 36 9.13 2.46 18.36
C LEU A 36 7.97 2.46 19.35
N GLY A 37 7.83 1.36 20.10
CA GLY A 37 6.72 1.14 21.04
C GLY A 37 5.59 0.29 20.47
N GLY A 38 5.43 0.21 19.15
CA GLY A 38 4.45 -0.65 18.49
C GLY A 38 3.00 -0.33 18.88
N LEU A 39 2.09 -1.26 18.57
CA LEU A 39 0.70 -1.23 19.03
C LEU A 39 0.63 -1.44 20.54
N PHE A 40 -0.51 -1.04 21.11
CA PHE A 40 -0.79 -1.00 22.54
C PHE A 40 0.04 0.04 23.32
N ASP A 41 0.64 1.00 22.61
CA ASP A 41 1.33 2.15 23.21
C ASP A 41 0.37 3.16 23.86
N ARG A 42 -0.95 3.00 23.65
CA ARG A 42 -2.03 3.89 24.11
C ARG A 42 -1.83 5.34 23.66
N SER A 43 -1.11 5.53 22.57
CA SER A 43 -0.65 6.83 22.12
C SER A 43 -0.64 6.87 20.59
N PHE A 44 0.50 7.25 20.00
CA PHE A 44 0.59 7.63 18.59
C PHE A 44 0.44 6.44 17.64
N ASN A 45 1.00 5.28 17.97
CA ASN A 45 0.88 4.10 17.12
C ASN A 45 -0.55 3.54 17.16
N ASP A 46 -1.19 3.51 18.33
CA ASP A 46 -2.61 3.13 18.44
C ASP A 46 -3.54 4.07 17.67
N ALA A 47 -3.30 5.39 17.77
CA ALA A 47 -4.06 6.38 16.99
C ALA A 47 -3.87 6.19 15.48
N THR A 48 -2.63 5.93 15.04
CA THR A 48 -2.31 5.61 13.65
C THR A 48 -3.04 4.34 13.21
N TYR A 49 -3.03 3.29 14.02
CA TYR A 49 -3.70 2.03 13.71
C TYR A 49 -5.21 2.15 13.59
N VAL A 50 -5.86 2.96 14.43
CA VAL A 50 -7.30 3.27 14.28
C VAL A 50 -7.58 3.92 12.92
N GLY A 51 -6.71 4.82 12.46
CA GLY A 51 -6.78 5.39 11.10
C GLY A 51 -6.66 4.31 10.02
N ILE A 52 -5.69 3.41 10.17
CA ILE A 52 -5.47 2.27 9.26
C ILE A 52 -6.71 1.38 9.17
N GLN A 53 -7.36 1.06 10.30
CA GLN A 53 -8.58 0.25 10.32
C GLN A 53 -9.72 0.90 9.53
N LYS A 54 -9.85 2.22 9.59
CA LYS A 54 -10.83 2.96 8.77
C LYS A 54 -10.47 2.89 7.28
N LEU A 55 -9.20 3.08 6.92
CA LEU A 55 -8.75 3.01 5.53
C LEU A 55 -8.92 1.63 4.92
N ARG A 56 -8.73 0.56 5.69
CA ARG A 56 -8.95 -0.84 5.26
C ARG A 56 -10.40 -1.15 4.85
N GLN A 57 -11.36 -0.29 5.20
CA GLN A 57 -12.74 -0.42 4.70
C GLN A 57 -12.85 -0.09 3.21
N ASN A 58 -11.87 0.64 2.65
CA ASN A 58 -11.81 0.92 1.22
C ASN A 58 -11.22 -0.27 0.46
N LYS A 59 -12.05 -0.94 -0.34
CA LYS A 59 -11.67 -2.12 -1.14
C LYS A 59 -10.62 -1.84 -2.22
N ASN A 60 -10.39 -0.57 -2.55
CA ASN A 60 -9.35 -0.17 -3.49
C ASN A 60 -7.98 0.01 -2.83
N LEU A 61 -7.87 -0.24 -1.52
CA LEU A 61 -6.61 -0.16 -0.77
C LEU A 61 -6.25 -1.53 -0.19
N LEU A 62 -4.98 -1.91 -0.31
CA LEU A 62 -4.40 -3.01 0.47
C LEU A 62 -3.32 -2.42 1.38
N ILE A 63 -3.46 -2.63 2.69
CA ILE A 63 -2.59 -1.99 3.68
C ILE A 63 -1.92 -3.04 4.57
N ASP A 64 -0.60 -3.12 4.45
CA ASP A 64 0.27 -3.94 5.28
C ASP A 64 0.93 -3.07 6.36
N VAL A 65 1.05 -3.61 7.58
CA VAL A 65 1.61 -2.89 8.73
C VAL A 65 2.78 -3.69 9.28
N PHE A 66 3.89 -3.00 9.54
CA PHE A 66 5.10 -3.54 10.12
C PHE A 66 5.32 -2.93 11.51
N GLU A 67 5.40 -3.78 12.53
CA GLU A 67 5.78 -3.40 13.90
C GLU A 67 7.28 -3.64 14.10
N PRO A 68 8.09 -2.57 14.24
CA PRO A 68 9.51 -2.72 14.51
C PRO A 68 9.78 -3.02 15.99
N SER A 69 10.75 -3.90 16.27
CA SER A 69 11.25 -4.14 17.62
C SER A 69 12.29 -3.09 18.07
N ASP A 70 13.00 -2.49 17.11
CA ASP A 70 14.04 -1.49 17.32
C ASP A 70 14.22 -0.61 16.07
N ILE A 71 15.16 0.34 16.12
CA ILE A 71 15.41 1.27 15.00
C ILE A 71 15.90 0.53 13.76
N LYS A 72 16.67 -0.55 13.90
CA LYS A 72 17.15 -1.34 12.76
C LYS A 72 16.00 -2.08 12.08
N ALA A 73 15.01 -2.53 12.85
CA ALA A 73 13.80 -3.13 12.32
C ALA A 73 12.97 -2.15 11.50
N ILE A 74 13.00 -0.84 11.79
CA ILE A 74 12.35 0.19 10.96
C ILE A 74 12.96 0.21 9.56
N GLU A 75 14.30 0.24 9.48
CA GLU A 75 15.03 0.18 8.20
C GLU A 75 14.67 -1.08 7.42
N ASN A 76 14.73 -2.25 8.07
CA ASN A 76 14.38 -3.52 7.45
C ASN A 76 12.93 -3.54 6.93
N GLY A 77 11.99 -2.96 7.68
CA GLY A 77 10.58 -2.87 7.28
C GLY A 77 10.37 -1.99 6.04
N ILE A 78 11.05 -0.84 5.97
CA ILE A 78 11.02 0.04 4.80
C ILE A 78 11.63 -0.66 3.59
N GLU A 79 12.80 -1.29 3.75
CA GLU A 79 13.48 -2.00 2.66
C GLU A 79 12.65 -3.21 2.18
N TYR A 80 12.03 -3.94 3.11
CA TYR A 80 11.09 -5.01 2.77
C TYR A 80 9.97 -4.51 1.87
N PHE A 81 9.31 -3.40 2.23
CA PHE A 81 8.23 -2.84 1.42
C PHE A 81 8.71 -2.29 0.06
N CYS A 82 9.91 -1.71 -0.01
CA CYS A 82 10.52 -1.34 -1.30
C CYS A 82 10.69 -2.57 -2.21
N HIS A 83 11.17 -3.70 -1.66
CA HIS A 83 11.32 -4.95 -2.41
C HIS A 83 9.97 -5.55 -2.86
N GLN A 84 8.90 -5.30 -2.11
CA GLN A 84 7.54 -5.72 -2.51
C GLN A 84 6.91 -4.83 -3.59
N ASN A 85 7.60 -3.76 -4.03
CA ASN A 85 7.14 -2.77 -5.00
C ASN A 85 5.75 -2.23 -4.65
N LEU A 86 5.57 -1.77 -3.41
CA LEU A 86 4.31 -1.15 -2.98
C LEU A 86 4.15 0.25 -3.59
N ASP A 87 2.91 0.69 -3.80
CA ASP A 87 2.65 2.00 -4.41
C ASP A 87 3.02 3.17 -3.49
N LEU A 88 2.95 2.96 -2.17
CA LEU A 88 3.31 3.92 -1.14
C LEU A 88 3.89 3.24 0.11
N ILE A 89 4.93 3.85 0.68
CA ILE A 89 5.49 3.44 1.97
C ILE A 89 5.38 4.60 2.96
N ILE A 90 4.84 4.34 4.14
CA ILE A 90 4.64 5.34 5.20
C ILE A 90 5.53 4.97 6.38
N GLY A 91 6.40 5.90 6.79
CA GLY A 91 7.15 5.82 8.04
C GLY A 91 6.50 6.66 9.11
N VAL A 92 6.38 6.12 10.33
CA VAL A 92 5.70 6.78 11.44
C VAL A 92 6.73 7.28 12.47
N GLY A 93 6.75 8.60 12.67
CA GLY A 93 7.58 9.29 13.64
C GLY A 93 9.03 9.52 13.19
N ILE A 94 9.79 10.20 14.06
CA ILE A 94 11.14 10.71 13.76
C ILE A 94 12.16 9.61 13.43
N PHE A 95 11.99 8.39 13.98
CA PHE A 95 12.91 7.28 13.73
C PHE A 95 12.85 6.75 12.28
N SER A 96 11.84 7.14 11.50
CA SER A 96 11.76 6.83 10.08
C SER A 96 12.56 7.79 9.18
N ASN A 97 13.06 8.92 9.71
CA ASN A 97 13.74 9.95 8.89
C ASN A 97 14.94 9.42 8.11
N ASP A 98 15.94 8.89 8.81
CA ASP A 98 17.16 8.39 8.17
C ASP A 98 16.89 7.19 7.26
N PRO A 99 16.13 6.17 7.69
CA PRO A 99 15.73 5.08 6.82
C PRO A 99 15.00 5.54 5.54
N ILE A 100 14.04 6.45 5.63
CA ILE A 100 13.32 6.96 4.46
C ILE A 100 14.21 7.83 3.59
N ARG A 101 15.09 8.67 4.16
CA ARG A 101 16.04 9.45 3.37
C ARG A 101 16.91 8.53 2.52
N ILE A 102 17.54 7.53 3.14
CA ILE A 102 18.38 6.53 2.46
C ILE A 102 17.59 5.74 1.42
N ALA A 103 16.39 5.25 1.77
CA ALA A 103 15.54 4.52 0.84
C ALA A 103 15.06 5.39 -0.33
N SER A 104 14.77 6.67 -0.09
CA SER A 104 14.31 7.60 -1.13
C SER A 104 15.37 7.84 -2.20
N GLU A 105 16.64 7.91 -1.79
CA GLU A 105 17.80 8.01 -2.69
C GLU A 105 18.03 6.70 -3.47
N LYS A 106 17.91 5.55 -2.80
CA LYS A 106 18.09 4.21 -3.39
C LYS A 106 16.97 3.82 -4.35
N TYR A 107 15.73 4.24 -4.06
CA TYR A 107 14.53 3.89 -4.82
C TYR A 107 13.81 5.17 -5.31
N PRO A 108 14.35 5.88 -6.30
CA PRO A 108 13.84 7.20 -6.71
C PRO A 108 12.43 7.18 -7.32
N LYS A 109 11.91 5.99 -7.69
CA LYS A 109 10.53 5.82 -8.18
C LYS A 109 9.53 5.46 -7.09
N GLN A 110 10.00 4.98 -5.94
CA GLN A 110 9.16 4.64 -4.80
C GLN A 110 8.65 5.91 -4.16
N LYS A 111 7.35 5.96 -3.85
CA LYS A 111 6.75 7.08 -3.11
C LYS A 111 6.80 6.78 -1.61
N PHE A 112 7.16 7.79 -0.85
CA PHE A 112 7.22 7.74 0.60
C PHE A 112 6.36 8.85 1.21
N VAL A 113 5.87 8.61 2.42
CA VAL A 113 5.26 9.61 3.31
C VAL A 113 5.88 9.45 4.68
N ILE A 114 6.10 10.56 5.37
CA ILE A 114 6.42 10.55 6.80
C ILE A 114 5.28 11.15 7.60
N LEU A 115 4.86 10.46 8.66
CA LEU A 115 3.94 11.00 9.66
C LEU A 115 4.74 11.53 10.85
N ASP A 116 4.38 12.73 11.31
CA ASP A 116 4.97 13.40 12.50
C ASP A 116 6.48 13.71 12.39
N SER A 117 6.98 13.86 11.16
CA SER A 117 8.35 14.32 10.90
C SER A 117 8.49 14.78 9.43
N VAL A 118 9.71 15.13 9.00
CA VAL A 118 9.99 15.65 7.65
C VAL A 118 11.29 15.06 7.09
N VAL A 119 11.26 14.72 5.80
CA VAL A 119 12.45 14.45 4.99
C VAL A 119 12.28 15.19 3.66
N SER A 120 13.27 15.99 3.29
CA SER A 120 13.26 16.73 2.03
C SER A 120 13.85 15.88 0.90
N SER A 121 12.98 15.26 0.09
CA SER A 121 13.37 14.49 -1.10
C SER A 121 12.25 14.50 -2.15
N PRO A 122 12.53 14.43 -3.47
CA PRO A 122 11.50 14.60 -4.51
C PRO A 122 10.36 13.56 -4.50
N ASN A 123 10.60 12.40 -3.90
CA ASN A 123 9.67 11.28 -3.81
C ASN A 123 9.18 11.02 -2.37
N VAL A 124 9.40 11.98 -1.46
CA VAL A 124 8.87 11.96 -0.10
C VAL A 124 7.85 13.09 0.03
N LEU A 125 6.63 12.74 0.44
CA LEU A 125 5.55 13.69 0.72
C LEU A 125 5.48 14.01 2.22
#